data_AF-A0A7C4EKL6-F1
#
_entry.id   AF-A0A7C4EKL6-F1
#
_cell.length_a   1.000
_cell.length_b   1.000
_cell.length_c   1.000
_cell.angle_alpha   90.00
_cell.angle_beta   90.00
_cell.angle_gamma   90.00
#
_symmetry.space_group_name_H-M   'P 1'
#
loop_
_entity.id
_entity.type
_entity.pdbx_description
1 polymer ?
#
loop_
_entity_poly.entity_id
_entity_poly.type
_entity_poly.pdbx_seq_one_letter_code
_entity_poly.pdbx_strand_id
1 'polypeptide(L)'
;MRIGAIFCNCSGQITEKIDFNKLRKLINKKVWIKEFDLACSDKNLKKLINFLKKRKTEALIIIGCTPKNKEHVFRNIAKKAGINPYMLRIVNAREQVAWVTDSREEALKKVYTLFISVVNRLKQQKPLFEKKFPVCKNILIVGAGIAGIKAALTLSKAGRKVYLVEKESFLGGKAGKYEKLFPDLACGSCIMQQIVDEIFTTKIELRLNTELKELKGFFGNIHAKIKSKPLYVNIKKCIGCAACESVCPVQAIKVDPMKLPAVARINFDKCLRFKGQLCDYCIKECPLPGTINFDEKEKEEALKVGAVLWATGFKTMDCSQIPELGYGRFKDVYNSLEFEEILNSQGSTRGEILTEEGKVPQSIAIIHCVGSLDEKYYPYCSKICCQYAFKFNRVIRQSLPETEIIHFIKEITLPDKDASRLYFQAVKDPFTRIIRYQSLKELRVEKQNSLVILFKQKKFPCDIVILCPAIISLKESPPAEISGVFLTGSVKEPMTIKESITDAVAQVGHILSTLTGYIKKEPFIAKIDYDRCVSCGICVNQCPYKAIEIEINKPKILEIICEGCGVCVAACPSKAITLDGYSDEEILSEIGGILDEIKS
;
A
#
# COMPACT_ATOMS: atom_id res chain seq x y z
N MET A 1 40.35 -17.89 17.90
CA MET A 1 38.90 -17.70 18.08
C MET A 1 38.36 -18.60 19.16
N ARG A 2 37.70 -18.03 20.17
CA ARG A 2 37.05 -18.72 21.28
C ARG A 2 35.58 -19.01 20.96
N ILE A 3 35.31 -20.23 20.51
CA ILE A 3 33.95 -20.69 20.21
C ILE A 3 33.28 -21.18 21.50
N GLY A 4 32.02 -20.80 21.68
CA GLY A 4 31.18 -21.22 22.79
C GLY A 4 29.82 -21.73 22.32
N ALA A 5 29.25 -22.67 23.05
CA ALA A 5 27.98 -23.29 22.71
C ALA A 5 26.99 -23.26 23.87
N ILE A 6 25.74 -22.92 23.57
CA ILE A 6 24.62 -22.96 24.50
C ILE A 6 23.66 -24.04 24.06
N PHE A 7 23.45 -25.02 24.92
CA PHE A 7 22.44 -26.06 24.72
C PHE A 7 21.15 -25.64 25.42
N CYS A 8 20.07 -25.48 24.66
CA CYS A 8 18.77 -25.13 25.18
C CYS A 8 17.92 -26.39 25.36
N ASN A 9 17.36 -26.62 26.54
CA ASN A 9 16.52 -27.81 26.77
C ASN A 9 15.13 -27.66 26.15
N CYS A 10 14.68 -26.41 26.00
CA CYS A 10 13.36 -26.06 25.50
C CYS A 10 12.25 -26.71 26.34
N SER A 11 12.41 -26.64 27.67
CA SER A 11 11.49 -27.26 28.65
C SER A 11 11.27 -28.75 28.40
N GLY A 12 12.36 -29.49 28.15
CA GLY A 12 12.32 -30.93 27.94
C GLY A 12 12.30 -31.35 26.48
N GLN A 13 11.78 -30.53 25.56
CA GLN A 13 11.55 -30.95 24.17
C GLN A 13 12.80 -31.38 23.41
N ILE A 14 13.97 -30.84 23.76
CA ILE A 14 15.24 -31.26 23.16
C ILE A 14 15.87 -32.38 23.99
N THR A 15 15.88 -32.25 25.33
CA THR A 15 16.51 -33.23 26.23
C THR A 15 15.81 -34.58 26.30
N GLU A 16 14.53 -34.64 25.91
CA GLU A 16 13.78 -35.89 25.79
C GLU A 16 14.42 -36.84 24.77
N LYS A 17 15.00 -36.28 23.69
CA LYS A 17 15.65 -37.05 22.63
C LYS A 17 17.18 -36.97 22.67
N ILE A 18 17.76 -35.84 23.10
CA ILE A 18 19.20 -35.58 23.07
C ILE A 18 19.75 -35.38 24.48
N ASP A 19 20.57 -36.31 24.95
CA ASP A 19 21.25 -36.23 26.24
C ASP A 19 22.41 -35.22 26.20
N PHE A 20 22.30 -34.15 26.99
CA PHE A 20 23.31 -33.10 27.10
C PHE A 20 24.68 -33.62 27.56
N ASN A 21 24.72 -34.54 28.54
CA ASN A 21 25.96 -35.07 29.07
C ASN A 21 26.69 -35.95 28.07
N LYS A 22 25.94 -36.75 27.28
CA LYS A 22 26.51 -37.53 26.18
C LYS A 22 27.07 -36.59 25.09
N LEU A 23 26.29 -35.60 24.66
CA LEU A 23 26.75 -34.61 23.67
C LEU A 23 28.00 -33.86 24.14
N ARG A 24 28.02 -33.44 25.41
CA ARG A 24 29.17 -32.74 26.01
C ARG A 24 30.45 -33.56 26.01
N LYS A 25 30.37 -34.90 26.13
CA LYS A 25 31.54 -35.79 26.07
C LYS A 25 32.13 -35.89 24.67
N LEU A 26 31.30 -35.78 23.63
CA LEU A 26 31.74 -35.82 22.22
C LEU A 26 32.43 -34.51 21.79
N ILE A 27 32.07 -33.38 22.41
CA ILE A 27 32.59 -32.07 22.03
C ILE A 27 34.04 -31.89 22.51
N ASN A 28 34.92 -31.52 21.57
CA ASN A 28 36.32 -31.19 21.85
C ASN A 28 36.44 -30.07 22.90
N LYS A 29 37.35 -30.24 23.87
CA LYS A 29 37.63 -29.28 24.96
C LYS A 29 37.96 -27.86 24.49
N LYS A 30 38.35 -27.65 23.23
CA LYS A 30 38.56 -26.32 22.62
C LYS A 30 37.26 -25.50 22.49
N VAL A 31 36.10 -26.14 22.45
CA VAL A 31 34.78 -25.48 22.47
C VAL A 31 34.12 -25.74 23.81
N TRP A 32 33.79 -24.67 24.54
CA TRP A 32 33.03 -24.83 25.78
C TRP A 32 31.53 -24.93 25.47
N ILE A 33 30.81 -25.74 26.24
CA ILE A 33 29.36 -25.87 26.12
C ILE A 33 28.67 -25.73 27.49
N LYS A 34 27.52 -25.05 27.53
CA LYS A 34 26.72 -24.88 28.75
C LYS A 34 25.23 -25.08 28.46
N GLU A 35 24.57 -25.83 29.33
CA GLU A 35 23.13 -26.07 29.32
C GLU A 35 22.34 -24.92 29.96
N PHE A 36 21.20 -24.61 29.35
CA PHE A 36 20.18 -23.70 29.84
C PHE A 36 18.80 -24.30 29.59
N ASP A 37 17.90 -24.23 30.57
CA ASP A 37 16.55 -24.78 30.41
C ASP A 37 15.76 -24.07 29.29
N LEU A 38 15.66 -22.73 29.39
CA LEU A 38 15.05 -21.87 28.37
C LEU A 38 15.97 -20.69 28.05
N ALA A 39 16.87 -20.87 27.08
CA ALA A 39 17.85 -19.85 26.69
C ALA A 39 17.23 -18.56 26.13
N CYS A 40 16.05 -18.65 25.50
CA CYS A 40 15.35 -17.51 24.89
C CYS A 40 14.44 -16.73 25.86
N SER A 41 14.29 -17.20 27.11
CA SER A 41 13.39 -16.57 28.09
C SER A 41 13.98 -15.30 28.72
N ASP A 42 13.12 -14.32 29.01
CA ASP A 42 13.54 -13.06 29.64
C ASP A 42 14.20 -13.27 31.01
N LYS A 43 13.73 -14.28 31.77
CA LYS A 43 14.31 -14.67 33.08
C LYS A 43 15.78 -15.08 32.96
N ASN A 44 16.16 -15.74 31.86
CA ASN A 44 17.52 -16.25 31.66
C ASN A 44 18.42 -15.30 30.84
N LEU A 45 17.85 -14.29 30.19
CA LEU A 45 18.58 -13.38 29.31
C LEU A 45 19.76 -12.69 30.03
N LYS A 46 19.55 -12.14 31.23
CA LYS A 46 20.62 -11.50 32.03
C LYS A 46 21.71 -12.50 32.43
N LYS A 47 21.32 -13.70 32.87
CA LYS A 47 22.25 -14.76 33.28
C LYS A 47 23.12 -15.20 32.11
N LEU A 48 22.50 -15.42 30.95
CA LEU A 48 23.18 -15.83 29.72
C LEU A 48 24.17 -14.75 29.23
N ILE A 49 23.75 -13.49 29.16
CA ILE A 49 24.64 -12.39 28.74
C ILE A 49 25.87 -12.28 29.67
N ASN A 50 25.66 -12.31 30.99
CA ASN A 50 26.75 -12.24 31.96
C ASN A 50 27.70 -13.44 31.84
N PHE A 51 27.16 -14.63 31.61
CA PHE A 51 27.95 -15.83 31.40
C PHE A 51 28.83 -15.73 30.15
N LEU A 52 28.25 -15.28 29.02
CA LEU A 52 28.95 -15.10 27.75
C LEU A 52 30.09 -14.08 27.86
N LYS A 53 29.86 -12.96 28.56
CA LYS A 53 30.88 -11.93 28.86
C LYS A 53 32.04 -12.50 29.67
N LYS A 54 31.75 -13.21 30.77
CA LYS A 54 32.78 -13.83 31.63
C LYS A 54 33.66 -14.82 30.86
N ARG A 55 33.08 -15.55 29.92
CA ARG A 55 33.82 -16.51 29.08
C ARG A 55 34.65 -15.86 27.98
N LYS A 56 34.53 -14.54 27.72
CA LYS A 56 35.15 -13.80 26.61
C LYS A 56 34.95 -14.49 25.25
N THR A 57 33.72 -14.89 25.00
CA THR A 57 33.31 -15.65 23.82
C THR A 57 33.43 -14.79 22.56
N GLU A 58 34.00 -15.33 21.48
CA GLU A 58 34.17 -14.61 20.20
C GLU A 58 33.19 -15.09 19.13
N ALA A 59 32.79 -16.36 19.17
CA ALA A 59 31.78 -16.94 18.30
C ALA A 59 30.83 -17.83 19.11
N LEU A 60 29.53 -17.75 18.81
CA LEU A 60 28.48 -18.39 19.61
C LEU A 60 27.68 -19.39 18.77
N ILE A 61 27.50 -20.58 19.31
CA ILE A 61 26.61 -21.61 18.77
C ILE A 61 25.40 -21.74 19.72
N ILE A 62 24.20 -21.69 19.18
CA ILE A 62 22.98 -22.05 19.92
C ILE A 62 22.49 -23.39 19.39
N ILE A 63 22.47 -24.40 20.26
CA ILE A 63 21.85 -25.69 20.00
C ILE A 63 20.43 -25.59 20.56
N GLY A 64 19.45 -25.37 19.68
CA GLY A 64 18.11 -24.97 20.06
C GLY A 64 17.07 -25.13 18.96
N CYS A 65 16.09 -24.23 18.93
CA CYS A 65 15.04 -24.23 17.92
C CYS A 65 15.43 -23.50 16.63
N THR A 66 14.53 -23.53 15.65
CA THR A 66 14.72 -22.92 14.33
C THR A 66 15.17 -21.44 14.36
N PRO A 67 16.16 -21.07 13.52
CA PRO A 67 16.58 -19.67 13.36
C PRO A 67 15.43 -18.78 12.86
N LYS A 68 14.47 -19.32 12.08
CA LYS A 68 13.33 -18.58 11.54
C LYS A 68 12.53 -17.81 12.60
N ASN A 69 12.49 -18.31 13.84
CA ASN A 69 11.75 -17.68 14.93
C ASN A 69 12.67 -16.89 15.88
N LYS A 70 13.81 -17.47 16.29
CA LYS A 70 14.60 -16.95 17.43
C LYS A 70 15.96 -16.36 17.07
N GLU A 71 16.36 -16.34 15.80
CA GLU A 71 17.67 -15.82 15.43
C GLU A 71 17.87 -14.36 15.87
N HIS A 72 16.89 -13.48 15.63
CA HIS A 72 16.98 -12.08 16.06
C HIS A 72 17.14 -11.93 17.58
N VAL A 73 16.52 -12.80 18.38
CA VAL A 73 16.66 -12.83 19.85
C VAL A 73 18.10 -13.16 20.24
N PHE A 74 18.66 -14.22 19.65
CA PHE A 74 20.02 -14.64 19.97
C PHE A 74 21.08 -13.68 19.40
N ARG A 75 20.85 -13.06 18.25
CA ARG A 75 21.69 -11.97 17.73
C ARG A 75 21.72 -10.78 18.71
N ASN A 76 20.57 -10.42 19.29
CA ASN A 76 20.51 -9.38 20.32
C ASN A 76 21.24 -9.77 21.61
N ILE A 77 21.15 -11.04 22.04
CA ILE A 77 21.90 -11.56 23.19
C ILE A 77 23.41 -11.51 22.91
N ALA A 78 23.86 -11.99 21.75
CA ALA A 78 25.25 -11.94 21.30
C ALA A 78 25.76 -10.50 21.33
N LYS A 79 25.02 -9.56 20.73
CA LYS A 79 25.33 -8.12 20.73
C LYS A 79 25.52 -7.57 22.14
N LYS A 80 24.57 -7.82 23.05
CA LYS A 80 24.64 -7.36 24.45
C LYS A 80 25.79 -8.00 25.23
N ALA A 81 26.23 -9.20 24.82
CA ALA A 81 27.38 -9.89 25.37
C ALA A 81 28.73 -9.44 24.78
N GLY A 82 28.74 -8.52 23.79
CA GLY A 82 29.95 -8.07 23.11
C GLY A 82 30.43 -9.01 22.00
N ILE A 83 29.61 -9.98 21.61
CA ILE A 83 29.87 -10.91 20.50
C ILE A 83 29.31 -10.28 19.23
N ASN A 84 30.07 -10.36 18.13
CA ASN A 84 29.55 -9.93 16.83
C ASN A 84 28.27 -10.74 16.51
N PRO A 85 27.11 -10.09 16.23
CA PRO A 85 25.85 -10.79 16.00
C PRO A 85 25.86 -11.77 14.84
N TYR A 86 26.75 -11.58 13.88
CA TYR A 86 26.90 -12.46 12.71
C TYR A 86 27.87 -13.60 12.99
N MET A 87 28.71 -13.54 14.04
CA MET A 87 29.49 -14.67 14.57
C MET A 87 28.63 -15.62 15.42
N LEU A 88 27.32 -15.66 15.17
CA LEU A 88 26.33 -16.53 15.78
C LEU A 88 25.89 -17.57 14.76
N ARG A 89 25.82 -18.84 15.16
CA ARG A 89 25.18 -19.90 14.39
C ARG A 89 24.20 -20.70 15.24
N ILE A 90 23.13 -21.16 14.61
CA ILE A 90 22.09 -21.94 15.28
C ILE A 90 22.09 -23.35 14.71
N VAL A 91 22.31 -24.33 15.58
CA VAL A 91 22.06 -25.74 15.30
C VAL A 91 20.60 -26.00 15.68
N ASN A 92 19.77 -26.27 14.67
CA ASN A 92 18.35 -26.55 14.85
C ASN A 92 18.14 -27.97 15.38
N ALA A 93 18.38 -28.16 16.67
CA ALA A 93 18.30 -29.45 17.34
C ALA A 93 16.85 -29.87 17.66
N ARG A 94 15.86 -28.98 17.61
CA ARG A 94 14.46 -29.32 17.90
C ARG A 94 13.71 -29.77 16.65
N GLU A 95 13.42 -28.84 15.74
CA GLU A 95 12.57 -29.10 14.57
C GLU A 95 13.23 -30.04 13.56
N GLN A 96 14.57 -29.99 13.41
CA GLN A 96 15.29 -30.82 12.43
C GLN A 96 15.91 -32.10 13.04
N VAL A 97 15.87 -32.26 14.37
CA VAL A 97 16.44 -33.46 15.04
C VAL A 97 15.49 -34.07 16.05
N ALA A 98 15.27 -33.45 17.21
CA ALA A 98 14.54 -34.07 18.33
C ALA A 98 13.11 -34.53 17.97
N TRP A 99 12.37 -33.73 17.19
CA TRP A 99 10.98 -34.03 16.83
C TRP A 99 10.82 -35.04 15.69
N VAL A 100 11.86 -35.26 14.90
CA VAL A 100 11.78 -36.02 13.63
C VAL A 100 12.71 -37.22 13.58
N THR A 101 13.39 -37.52 14.69
CA THR A 101 14.32 -38.65 14.79
C THR A 101 13.85 -39.56 15.91
N ASP A 102 13.54 -40.82 15.61
CA ASP A 102 12.98 -41.74 16.59
C ASP A 102 14.03 -42.21 17.60
N SER A 103 15.20 -42.64 17.13
CA SER A 103 16.28 -43.11 17.98
C SER A 103 17.01 -41.97 18.70
N ARG A 104 17.21 -42.14 20.02
CA ARG A 104 18.04 -41.22 20.83
C ARG A 104 19.50 -41.22 20.39
N GLU A 105 20.02 -42.35 19.92
CA GLU A 105 21.41 -42.47 19.45
C GLU A 105 21.60 -41.75 18.11
N GLU A 106 20.68 -41.94 17.17
CA GLU A 106 20.70 -41.24 15.88
C GLU A 106 20.50 -39.73 16.07
N ALA A 107 19.61 -39.32 16.97
CA ALA A 107 19.41 -37.91 17.28
C ALA A 107 20.67 -37.27 17.87
N LEU A 108 21.36 -37.98 18.76
CA LEU A 108 22.64 -37.53 19.33
C LEU A 108 23.70 -37.41 18.24
N LYS A 109 23.84 -38.43 17.37
CA LYS A 109 24.78 -38.42 16.24
C LYS A 109 24.49 -37.23 15.33
N LYS A 110 23.24 -37.08 14.89
CA LYS A 110 22.80 -35.99 14.01
C LYS A 110 23.04 -34.59 14.59
N VAL A 111 22.72 -34.36 15.87
CA VAL A 111 23.03 -33.06 16.52
C VAL A 111 24.53 -32.83 16.59
N TYR A 112 25.33 -33.86 16.89
CA TYR A 112 26.77 -33.73 16.93
C TYR A 112 27.36 -33.41 15.55
N THR A 113 26.93 -34.08 14.49
CA THR A 113 27.33 -33.79 13.10
C THR A 113 27.01 -32.34 12.71
N LEU A 114 25.79 -31.88 12.98
CA LEU A 114 25.38 -30.48 12.74
C LEU A 114 26.16 -29.48 13.61
N PHE A 115 26.56 -29.87 14.81
CA PHE A 115 27.38 -29.04 15.68
C PHE A 115 28.80 -28.88 15.13
N ILE A 116 29.43 -29.97 14.70
CA ILE A 116 30.79 -29.95 14.14
C ILE A 116 30.83 -29.21 12.80
N SER A 117 29.82 -29.35 11.95
CA SER A 117 29.72 -28.57 10.71
C SER A 117 29.74 -27.06 10.99
N VAL A 118 28.95 -26.62 11.97
CA VAL A 118 28.90 -25.22 12.40
C VAL A 118 30.22 -24.76 13.02
N VAL A 119 30.89 -25.61 13.81
CA VAL A 119 32.22 -25.30 14.37
C VAL A 119 33.25 -25.08 13.26
N ASN A 120 33.26 -25.93 12.23
CA ASN A 120 34.18 -25.79 11.10
C ASN A 120 33.87 -24.56 10.25
N ARG A 121 32.60 -24.28 9.97
CA ARG A 121 32.17 -23.03 9.34
C ARG A 121 32.69 -21.80 10.08
N LEU A 122 32.47 -21.75 11.40
CA LEU A 122 32.85 -20.60 12.23
C LEU A 122 34.35 -20.31 12.19
N LYS A 123 35.21 -21.31 11.96
CA LYS A 123 36.67 -21.13 11.86
C LYS A 123 37.07 -20.24 10.67
N GLN A 124 36.34 -20.33 9.56
CA GLN A 124 36.57 -19.52 8.36
C GLN A 124 35.76 -18.23 8.37
N GLN A 125 34.70 -18.20 9.17
CA GLN A 125 33.79 -17.09 9.20
C GLN A 125 34.43 -15.82 9.77
N LYS A 126 34.19 -14.71 9.08
CA LYS A 126 34.63 -13.38 9.50
C LYS A 126 33.49 -12.59 10.13
N PRO A 127 33.78 -11.69 11.09
CA PRO A 127 32.76 -10.80 11.64
C PRO A 127 32.20 -9.88 10.56
N LEU A 128 30.88 -9.75 10.52
CA LEU A 128 30.19 -8.82 9.62
C LEU A 128 29.52 -7.70 10.41
N PHE A 129 29.22 -6.59 9.73
CA PHE A 129 28.65 -5.42 10.39
C PHE A 129 27.53 -4.84 9.54
N GLU A 130 26.40 -4.54 10.20
CA GLU A 130 25.27 -3.83 9.57
C GLU A 130 25.78 -2.63 8.77
N LYS A 131 25.41 -2.57 7.50
CA LYS A 131 25.74 -1.42 6.66
C LYS A 131 24.70 -0.34 6.89
N LYS A 132 25.17 0.90 7.05
CA LYS A 132 24.32 2.09 7.15
C LYS A 132 24.35 2.82 5.83
N PHE A 133 23.18 3.03 5.27
CA PHE A 133 23.04 3.80 4.05
C PHE A 133 22.30 5.10 4.32
N PRO A 134 22.76 6.24 3.76
CA PRO A 134 22.02 7.49 3.85
C PRO A 134 20.68 7.34 3.13
N VAL A 135 19.65 7.97 3.67
CA VAL A 135 18.33 8.00 3.03
C VAL A 135 17.91 9.40 2.65
N CYS A 136 17.21 9.49 1.53
CA CYS A 136 16.36 10.61 1.23
C CYS A 136 15.17 10.61 2.19
N LYS A 137 14.87 11.75 2.80
CA LYS A 137 13.73 11.91 3.71
C LYS A 137 12.49 12.47 3.03
N ASN A 138 12.59 12.84 1.76
CA ASN A 138 11.48 13.39 0.98
C ASN A 138 10.48 12.28 0.66
N ILE A 139 9.21 12.63 0.57
CA ILE A 139 8.13 11.68 0.31
C ILE A 139 7.40 12.08 -0.96
N LEU A 140 7.10 11.09 -1.80
CA LEU A 140 6.17 11.24 -2.91
C LEU A 140 4.82 10.64 -2.51
N ILE A 141 3.73 11.34 -2.83
CA ILE A 141 2.37 10.84 -2.70
C ILE A 141 1.72 10.88 -4.07
N VAL A 142 1.18 9.74 -4.51
CA VAL A 142 0.53 9.57 -5.81
C VAL A 142 -0.97 9.43 -5.59
N GLY A 143 -1.74 10.42 -6.04
CA GLY A 143 -3.18 10.54 -5.82
C GLY A 143 -3.49 11.50 -4.67
N ALA A 144 -4.31 12.50 -4.96
CA ALA A 144 -4.73 13.53 -4.02
C ALA A 144 -6.23 13.42 -3.69
N GLY A 145 -6.70 12.19 -3.48
CA GLY A 145 -7.92 11.94 -2.73
C GLY A 145 -7.74 12.23 -1.23
N ILE A 146 -8.79 12.02 -0.43
CA ILE A 146 -8.77 12.33 1.02
C ILE A 146 -7.61 11.65 1.77
N ALA A 147 -7.26 10.40 1.42
CA ALA A 147 -6.14 9.68 2.01
C ALA A 147 -4.79 10.35 1.69
N GLY A 148 -4.56 10.66 0.40
CA GLY A 148 -3.31 11.30 -0.06
C GLY A 148 -3.13 12.70 0.50
N ILE A 149 -4.19 13.52 0.48
CA ILE A 149 -4.18 14.87 1.08
C ILE A 149 -3.88 14.79 2.58
N LYS A 150 -4.58 13.92 3.31
CA LYS A 150 -4.36 13.78 4.76
C LYS A 150 -2.95 13.30 5.08
N ALA A 151 -2.42 12.35 4.30
CA ALA A 151 -1.04 11.92 4.44
C ALA A 151 -0.05 13.06 4.18
N ALA A 152 -0.29 13.86 3.13
CA ALA A 152 0.56 14.99 2.76
C ALA A 152 0.63 16.04 3.87
N LEU A 153 -0.52 16.44 4.40
CA LEU A 153 -0.61 17.38 5.52
C LEU A 153 0.10 16.85 6.77
N THR A 154 -0.12 15.58 7.11
CA THR A 154 0.49 14.96 8.30
C THR A 154 2.01 14.88 8.18
N LEU A 155 2.52 14.49 7.01
CA LEU A 155 3.97 14.45 6.72
C LEU A 155 4.60 15.85 6.70
N SER A 156 3.92 16.83 6.11
CA SER A 156 4.38 18.22 6.09
C SER A 156 4.44 18.81 7.50
N LYS A 157 3.43 18.55 8.35
CA LYS A 157 3.44 18.94 9.78
C LYS A 157 4.57 18.28 10.56
N ALA A 158 4.94 17.05 10.19
CA ALA A 158 6.11 16.35 10.72
C ALA A 158 7.46 16.85 10.13
N GLY A 159 7.46 17.94 9.37
CA GLY A 159 8.68 18.56 8.82
C GLY A 159 9.28 17.82 7.63
N ARG A 160 8.54 16.92 6.99
CA ARG A 160 9.01 16.23 5.77
C ARG A 160 8.74 17.09 4.53
N LYS A 161 9.67 17.05 3.57
CA LYS A 161 9.43 17.56 2.22
C LYS A 161 8.51 16.58 1.48
N VAL A 162 7.36 17.06 1.01
CA VAL A 162 6.33 16.22 0.37
C VAL A 162 6.06 16.72 -1.04
N TYR A 163 6.11 15.79 -2.00
CA TYR A 163 5.59 15.98 -3.34
C TYR A 163 4.22 15.29 -3.41
N LEU A 164 3.17 16.05 -3.74
CA LEU A 164 1.81 15.51 -3.92
C LEU A 164 1.45 15.59 -5.39
N VAL A 165 1.31 14.43 -6.03
CA VAL A 165 1.04 14.30 -7.47
C VAL A 165 -0.41 13.85 -7.67
N GLU A 166 -1.13 14.54 -8.54
CA GLU A 166 -2.51 14.25 -8.91
C GLU A 166 -2.66 14.32 -10.44
N LYS A 167 -3.26 13.29 -11.02
CA LYS A 167 -3.47 13.18 -12.47
C LYS A 167 -4.53 14.14 -12.97
N GLU A 168 -5.50 14.48 -12.12
CA GLU A 168 -6.54 15.44 -12.42
C GLU A 168 -6.07 16.89 -12.22
N SER A 169 -6.81 17.84 -12.78
CA SER A 169 -6.59 19.28 -12.55
C SER A 169 -7.20 19.79 -11.23
N PHE A 170 -7.58 18.89 -10.32
CA PHE A 170 -8.26 19.19 -9.06
C PHE A 170 -7.99 18.12 -8.00
N LEU A 171 -8.17 18.52 -6.75
CA LEU A 171 -7.96 17.73 -5.54
C LEU A 171 -9.28 17.12 -5.03
N GLY A 172 -9.16 16.19 -4.09
CA GLY A 172 -10.27 15.68 -3.28
C GLY A 172 -10.84 14.34 -3.74
N GLY A 173 -10.51 13.91 -4.95
CA GLY A 173 -10.96 12.65 -5.52
C GLY A 173 -12.50 12.52 -5.46
N LYS A 174 -13.00 11.32 -5.17
CA LYS A 174 -14.45 11.08 -5.07
C LYS A 174 -15.10 11.80 -3.88
N ALA A 175 -14.38 11.96 -2.77
CA ALA A 175 -14.91 12.66 -1.58
C ALA A 175 -15.24 14.14 -1.87
N GLY A 176 -14.49 14.77 -2.78
CA GLY A 176 -14.78 16.14 -3.25
C GLY A 176 -16.12 16.29 -3.98
N LYS A 177 -16.74 15.19 -4.42
CA LYS A 177 -18.03 15.21 -5.13
C LYS A 177 -19.24 15.10 -4.19
N TYR A 178 -19.04 14.66 -2.95
CA TYR A 178 -20.14 14.33 -2.05
C TYR A 178 -20.65 15.57 -1.30
N GLU A 179 -21.94 15.85 -1.39
CA GLU A 179 -22.60 16.93 -0.64
C GLU A 179 -22.67 16.61 0.86
N LYS A 180 -23.13 15.40 1.18
CA LYS A 180 -23.28 14.90 2.55
C LYS A 180 -22.44 13.65 2.75
N LEU A 181 -21.74 13.58 3.88
CA LEU A 181 -20.92 12.42 4.28
C LEU A 181 -21.65 11.58 5.32
N PHE A 182 -21.73 10.27 5.10
CA PHE A 182 -22.20 9.34 6.13
C PHE A 182 -21.13 9.14 7.23
N PRO A 183 -21.52 8.78 8.46
CA PRO A 183 -22.91 8.58 8.93
C PRO A 183 -23.63 9.89 9.30
N ASP A 184 -22.90 10.95 9.64
CA ASP A 184 -23.44 12.15 10.31
C ASP A 184 -24.11 13.19 9.41
N LEU A 185 -24.11 12.94 8.10
CA LEU A 185 -24.58 13.89 7.08
C LEU A 185 -23.84 15.24 7.19
N ALA A 186 -22.57 15.18 7.56
CA ALA A 186 -21.70 16.34 7.57
C ALA A 186 -21.55 16.92 6.16
N CYS A 187 -21.42 18.24 6.06
CA CYS A 187 -21.18 18.94 4.79
C CYS A 187 -19.83 18.51 4.19
N GLY A 188 -19.87 17.72 3.12
CA GLY A 188 -18.68 17.17 2.47
C GLY A 188 -17.86 18.25 1.77
N SER A 189 -18.52 19.16 1.06
CA SER A 189 -17.90 20.33 0.42
C SER A 189 -17.16 21.21 1.43
N CYS A 190 -17.79 21.51 2.57
CA CYS A 190 -17.19 22.31 3.64
C CYS A 190 -15.90 21.68 4.20
N ILE A 191 -15.95 20.37 4.50
CA ILE A 191 -14.78 19.63 5.01
C ILE A 191 -13.67 19.59 3.96
N MET A 192 -14.03 19.32 2.70
CA MET A 192 -13.06 19.22 1.63
C MET A 192 -12.38 20.56 1.33
N GLN A 193 -13.15 21.65 1.32
CA GLN A 193 -12.62 23.01 1.15
C GLN A 193 -11.57 23.32 2.22
N GLN A 194 -11.92 23.12 3.50
CA GLN A 194 -11.01 23.37 4.62
C GLN A 194 -9.69 22.61 4.49
N ILE A 195 -9.75 21.31 4.15
CA ILE A 195 -8.55 20.47 4.02
C ILE A 195 -7.71 20.90 2.80
N VAL A 196 -8.34 21.26 1.69
CA VAL A 196 -7.64 21.71 0.49
C VAL A 196 -6.97 23.06 0.72
N ASP A 197 -7.64 24.00 1.38
CA ASP A 197 -7.05 25.31 1.72
C ASP A 197 -5.81 25.14 2.59
N GLU A 198 -5.84 24.18 3.53
CA GLU A 198 -4.68 23.86 4.36
C GLU A 198 -3.45 23.48 3.51
N ILE A 199 -3.61 22.75 2.40
CA ILE A 199 -2.49 22.39 1.50
C ILE A 199 -1.75 23.65 1.03
N PHE A 200 -2.46 24.71 0.65
CA PHE A 200 -1.85 25.95 0.14
C PHE A 200 -1.13 26.77 1.22
N THR A 201 -1.41 26.51 2.50
CA THR A 201 -0.69 27.12 3.64
C THR A 201 0.58 26.36 4.04
N THR A 202 0.83 25.19 3.45
CA THR A 202 1.97 24.33 3.77
C THR A 202 3.09 24.43 2.73
N LYS A 203 4.24 23.81 3.02
CA LYS A 203 5.36 23.65 2.08
C LYS A 203 5.20 22.44 1.15
N ILE A 204 3.99 21.90 1.00
CA ILE A 204 3.73 20.76 0.11
C ILE A 204 3.94 21.18 -1.34
N GLU A 205 4.73 20.41 -2.07
CA GLU A 205 4.96 20.58 -3.48
C GLU A 205 3.85 19.88 -4.29
N LEU A 206 2.74 20.59 -4.48
CA LEU A 206 1.60 20.11 -5.27
C LEU A 206 1.91 20.11 -6.78
N ARG A 207 1.52 19.03 -7.47
CA ARG A 207 1.58 18.84 -8.93
C ARG A 207 0.25 18.28 -9.41
N LEU A 208 -0.63 19.15 -9.92
CA LEU A 208 -1.87 18.75 -10.60
C LEU A 208 -1.57 18.41 -12.07
N ASN A 209 -2.51 17.73 -12.73
CA ASN A 209 -2.36 17.29 -14.12
C ASN A 209 -1.02 16.54 -14.36
N THR A 210 -0.62 15.74 -13.38
CA THR A 210 0.70 15.11 -13.31
C THR A 210 0.56 13.63 -13.00
N GLU A 211 1.28 12.81 -13.77
CA GLU A 211 1.29 11.37 -13.62
C GLU A 211 2.69 10.87 -13.32
N LEU A 212 2.78 9.84 -12.49
CA LEU A 212 4.00 9.08 -12.29
C LEU A 212 4.21 8.12 -13.47
N LYS A 213 5.39 8.17 -14.09
CA LYS A 213 5.73 7.34 -15.25
C LYS A 213 6.66 6.19 -14.92
N GLU A 214 7.61 6.41 -14.01
CA GLU A 214 8.58 5.39 -13.64
C GLU A 214 8.99 5.54 -12.18
N LEU A 215 9.21 4.40 -11.52
CA LEU A 215 9.86 4.30 -10.23
C LEU A 215 11.08 3.39 -10.36
N LYS A 216 12.22 3.83 -9.83
CA LYS A 216 13.46 3.06 -9.73
C LYS A 216 14.07 3.23 -8.35
N GLY A 217 14.78 2.23 -7.87
CA GLY A 217 15.41 2.26 -6.55
C GLY A 217 14.62 1.47 -5.52
N PHE A 218 14.72 1.87 -4.26
CA PHE A 218 14.29 1.09 -3.10
C PHE A 218 14.04 2.01 -1.91
N PHE A 219 13.43 1.50 -0.85
CA PHE A 219 13.13 2.27 0.35
C PHE A 219 14.34 3.05 0.86
N GLY A 220 14.18 4.36 1.03
CA GLY A 220 15.24 5.31 1.38
C GLY A 220 15.92 6.00 0.21
N ASN A 221 15.84 5.50 -1.01
CA ASN A 221 16.48 6.11 -2.18
C ASN A 221 15.79 5.67 -3.48
N ILE A 222 14.65 6.28 -3.74
CA ILE A 222 13.79 6.07 -4.90
C ILE A 222 13.94 7.28 -5.83
N HIS A 223 14.10 7.00 -7.12
CA HIS A 223 14.01 7.97 -8.20
C HIS A 223 12.66 7.79 -8.89
N ALA A 224 11.84 8.83 -8.85
CA ALA A 224 10.51 8.85 -9.44
C ALA A 224 10.49 9.79 -10.64
N LYS A 225 10.18 9.27 -11.83
CA LYS A 225 9.99 10.08 -13.03
C LYS A 225 8.53 10.46 -13.16
N ILE A 226 8.23 11.75 -13.07
CA ILE A 226 6.87 12.28 -13.22
C ILE A 226 6.75 13.08 -14.52
N LYS A 227 5.53 13.15 -15.05
CA LYS A 227 5.18 13.90 -16.25
C LYS A 227 4.01 14.83 -15.95
N SER A 228 4.26 16.13 -16.04
CA SER A 228 3.29 17.19 -15.75
C SER A 228 2.82 17.84 -17.05
N LYS A 229 1.52 17.77 -17.31
CA LYS A 229 0.88 18.53 -18.39
C LYS A 229 0.57 19.96 -17.90
N PRO A 230 0.67 20.97 -18.78
CA PRO A 230 0.38 22.34 -18.39
C PRO A 230 -1.08 22.51 -17.97
N LEU A 231 -1.31 23.34 -16.96
CA LEU A 231 -2.65 23.82 -16.61
C LEU A 231 -2.98 25.11 -17.36
N TYR A 232 -1.95 25.85 -17.78
CA TYR A 232 -2.04 27.20 -18.35
C TYR A 232 -2.67 28.24 -17.41
N VAL A 233 -2.96 27.83 -16.17
CA VAL A 233 -3.50 28.66 -15.09
C VAL A 233 -2.67 28.42 -13.85
N ASN A 234 -2.06 29.49 -13.34
CA ASN A 234 -1.31 29.44 -12.10
C ASN A 234 -2.25 29.36 -10.90
N ILE A 235 -2.37 28.16 -10.34
CA ILE A 235 -3.28 27.86 -9.23
C ILE A 235 -2.96 28.60 -7.93
N LYS A 236 -1.75 29.15 -7.77
CA LYS A 236 -1.37 29.96 -6.60
C LYS A 236 -1.78 31.43 -6.75
N LYS A 237 -2.01 31.89 -7.98
CA LYS A 237 -2.44 33.26 -8.28
C LYS A 237 -3.93 33.36 -8.57
N CYS A 238 -4.53 32.35 -9.20
CA CYS A 238 -5.93 32.40 -9.58
C CYS A 238 -6.84 32.46 -8.34
N ILE A 239 -7.67 33.49 -8.27
CA ILE A 239 -8.66 33.71 -7.19
C ILE A 239 -10.06 33.18 -7.51
N GLY A 240 -10.26 32.53 -8.67
CA GLY A 240 -11.56 31.94 -9.00
C GLY A 240 -12.69 32.95 -9.27
N CYS A 241 -12.39 34.20 -9.63
CA CYS A 241 -13.39 35.26 -9.79
C CYS A 241 -14.30 35.13 -11.03
N ALA A 242 -14.11 34.12 -11.88
CA ALA A 242 -14.86 33.86 -13.11
C ALA A 242 -14.90 34.99 -14.16
N ALA A 243 -14.13 36.07 -14.01
CA ALA A 243 -14.06 37.16 -15.00
C ALA A 243 -13.62 36.67 -16.39
N CYS A 244 -12.65 35.74 -16.44
CA CYS A 244 -12.21 35.11 -17.69
C CYS A 244 -13.25 34.17 -18.33
N GLU A 245 -14.20 33.65 -17.55
CA GLU A 245 -15.27 32.78 -18.03
C GLU A 245 -16.36 33.60 -18.75
N SER A 246 -16.75 34.75 -18.20
CA SER A 246 -17.77 35.63 -18.79
C SER A 246 -17.38 36.21 -20.15
N VAL A 247 -16.08 36.46 -20.38
CA VAL A 247 -15.59 37.02 -21.65
C VAL A 247 -15.18 35.97 -22.69
N CYS A 248 -15.28 34.68 -22.37
CA CYS A 248 -14.81 33.63 -23.29
C CYS A 248 -15.82 33.40 -24.44
N PRO A 249 -15.48 33.70 -25.72
CA PRO A 249 -16.45 33.66 -26.83
C PRO A 249 -16.94 32.25 -27.17
N VAL A 250 -16.22 31.23 -26.73
CA VAL A 250 -16.50 29.80 -27.01
C VAL A 250 -16.76 29.00 -25.73
N GLN A 251 -16.94 29.68 -24.59
CA GLN A 251 -17.18 29.05 -23.27
C GLN A 251 -16.20 27.92 -22.96
N ALA A 252 -14.93 28.12 -23.30
CA ALA A 252 -13.86 27.17 -23.07
C ALA A 252 -13.32 27.24 -21.64
N ILE A 253 -13.59 28.31 -20.90
CA ILE A 253 -13.11 28.50 -19.53
C ILE A 253 -14.26 28.28 -18.57
N LYS A 254 -14.00 27.54 -17.49
CA LYS A 254 -14.96 27.35 -16.40
C LYS A 254 -14.27 27.43 -15.04
N VAL A 255 -14.85 28.17 -14.11
CA VAL A 255 -14.54 28.09 -12.67
C VAL A 255 -15.58 27.16 -12.05
N ASP A 256 -15.15 25.95 -11.73
CA ASP A 256 -16.03 24.91 -11.20
C ASP A 256 -15.83 24.80 -9.67
N PRO A 257 -16.81 25.21 -8.85
CA PRO A 257 -16.70 25.18 -7.39
C PRO A 257 -16.60 23.75 -6.83
N MET A 258 -17.04 22.72 -7.57
CA MET A 258 -16.87 21.32 -7.17
C MET A 258 -15.43 20.81 -7.37
N LYS A 259 -14.61 21.53 -8.12
CA LYS A 259 -13.23 21.14 -8.42
C LYS A 259 -12.26 22.02 -7.66
N LEU A 260 -11.73 21.49 -6.57
CA LEU A 260 -10.85 22.23 -5.67
C LEU A 260 -9.37 22.19 -6.13
N PRO A 261 -8.60 23.29 -6.02
CA PRO A 261 -9.06 24.63 -5.72
C PRO A 261 -10.00 25.15 -6.83
N ALA A 262 -10.97 25.99 -6.48
CA ALA A 262 -11.96 26.57 -7.39
C ALA A 262 -11.33 27.64 -8.30
N VAL A 263 -10.44 27.20 -9.19
CA VAL A 263 -9.70 28.04 -10.13
C VAL A 263 -10.23 27.85 -11.55
N ALA A 264 -9.91 28.82 -12.41
CA ALA A 264 -10.22 28.74 -13.83
C ALA A 264 -9.56 27.52 -14.47
N ARG A 265 -10.30 26.80 -15.31
CA ARG A 265 -9.80 25.66 -16.09
C ARG A 265 -10.20 25.84 -17.55
N ILE A 266 -9.26 25.55 -18.45
CA ILE A 266 -9.42 25.76 -19.89
C ILE A 266 -9.65 24.42 -20.58
N ASN A 267 -10.75 24.30 -21.33
CA ASN A 267 -11.01 23.18 -22.22
C ASN A 267 -10.26 23.40 -23.55
N PHE A 268 -9.30 22.53 -23.83
CA PHE A 268 -8.42 22.66 -24.99
C PHE A 268 -9.15 22.44 -26.32
N ASP A 269 -10.14 21.54 -26.35
CA ASP A 269 -10.92 21.21 -27.55
C ASP A 269 -11.84 22.36 -28.00
N LYS A 270 -12.22 23.24 -27.06
CA LYS A 270 -13.07 24.40 -27.34
C LYS A 270 -12.27 25.67 -27.61
N CYS A 271 -11.18 25.89 -26.90
CA CYS A 271 -10.44 27.15 -26.90
C CYS A 271 -9.89 27.52 -28.29
N LEU A 272 -10.20 28.74 -28.75
CA LEU A 272 -9.75 29.26 -30.05
C LEU A 272 -8.22 29.33 -30.18
N ARG A 273 -7.50 29.60 -29.10
CA ARG A 273 -6.03 29.67 -29.10
C ARG A 273 -5.38 28.32 -29.38
N PHE A 274 -5.94 27.23 -28.83
CA PHE A 274 -5.50 25.86 -29.15
C PHE A 274 -5.94 25.41 -30.55
N LYS A 275 -6.89 26.11 -31.18
CA LYS A 275 -7.25 25.95 -32.60
C LYS A 275 -6.44 26.86 -33.54
N GLY A 276 -5.37 27.49 -33.06
CA GLY A 276 -4.46 28.31 -33.86
C GLY A 276 -4.92 29.75 -34.10
N GLN A 277 -6.00 30.21 -33.46
CA GLN A 277 -6.47 31.60 -33.60
C GLN A 277 -5.83 32.52 -32.54
N LEU A 278 -5.67 33.80 -32.89
CA LEU A 278 -5.23 34.83 -31.96
C LEU A 278 -6.39 35.26 -31.06
N CYS A 279 -6.44 34.73 -29.83
CA CYS A 279 -7.41 35.10 -28.80
C CYS A 279 -6.70 35.31 -27.45
N ASP A 280 -6.97 36.45 -26.81
CA ASP A 280 -6.34 36.85 -25.54
C ASP A 280 -7.32 37.47 -24.52
N TYR A 281 -8.63 37.41 -24.79
CA TYR A 281 -9.67 38.01 -23.92
C TYR A 281 -9.54 37.59 -22.45
N CYS A 282 -9.35 36.30 -22.20
CA CYS A 282 -9.18 35.78 -20.84
C CYS A 282 -7.94 36.33 -20.11
N ILE A 283 -6.87 36.65 -20.84
CA ILE A 283 -5.64 37.21 -20.27
C ILE A 283 -5.88 38.69 -19.92
N LYS A 284 -6.48 39.44 -20.86
CA LYS A 284 -6.79 40.87 -20.69
C LYS A 284 -7.76 41.13 -19.54
N GLU A 285 -8.78 40.27 -19.40
CA GLU A 285 -9.80 40.39 -18.36
C GLU A 285 -9.30 39.89 -16.99
N CYS A 286 -8.21 39.13 -16.94
CA CYS A 286 -7.75 38.59 -15.67
C CYS A 286 -7.24 39.71 -14.76
N PRO A 287 -7.83 39.90 -13.56
CA PRO A 287 -7.42 40.98 -12.65
C PRO A 287 -6.02 40.76 -12.06
N LEU A 288 -5.44 39.58 -12.24
CA LEU A 288 -4.14 39.18 -11.72
C LEU A 288 -3.21 38.79 -12.87
N PRO A 289 -2.32 39.70 -13.32
CA PRO A 289 -1.43 39.47 -14.45
C PRO A 289 -0.55 38.22 -14.30
N GLY A 290 -0.37 37.51 -15.41
CA GLY A 290 0.41 36.26 -15.47
C GLY A 290 -0.23 35.08 -14.75
N THR A 291 -1.54 35.15 -14.45
CA THR A 291 -2.31 34.00 -13.95
C THR A 291 -2.60 33.01 -15.06
N ILE A 292 -3.02 33.49 -16.24
CA ILE A 292 -3.23 32.65 -17.42
C ILE A 292 -1.99 32.76 -18.31
N ASN A 293 -1.37 31.63 -18.62
CA ASN A 293 -0.14 31.55 -19.41
C ASN A 293 -0.20 30.37 -20.39
N PHE A 294 -0.39 30.65 -21.68
CA PHE A 294 -0.44 29.64 -22.74
C PHE A 294 0.92 29.12 -23.20
N ASP A 295 2.02 29.72 -22.72
CA ASP A 295 3.38 29.31 -23.08
C ASP A 295 3.91 28.19 -22.16
N GLU A 296 3.13 27.77 -21.16
CA GLU A 296 3.47 26.61 -20.33
C GLU A 296 3.55 25.34 -21.18
N LYS A 297 4.68 24.65 -21.08
CA LYS A 297 4.92 23.39 -21.78
C LYS A 297 4.83 22.22 -20.83
N GLU A 298 4.60 21.04 -21.40
CA GLU A 298 4.74 19.78 -20.72
C GLU A 298 6.16 19.61 -20.16
N LYS A 299 6.27 19.06 -18.94
CA LYS A 299 7.54 18.87 -18.23
C LYS A 299 7.67 17.45 -17.75
N GLU A 300 8.88 16.90 -17.89
CA GLU A 300 9.28 15.66 -17.23
C GLU A 300 10.34 15.97 -16.18
N GLU A 301 10.15 15.45 -14.97
CA GLU A 301 11.01 15.71 -13.82
C GLU A 301 11.38 14.38 -13.14
N ALA A 302 12.64 14.28 -12.69
CA ALA A 302 13.11 13.17 -11.87
C ALA A 302 13.21 13.62 -10.41
N LEU A 303 12.40 13.02 -9.54
CA LEU A 303 12.35 13.32 -8.12
C LEU A 303 13.10 12.26 -7.33
N LYS A 304 13.99 12.69 -6.43
CA LYS A 304 14.61 11.81 -5.44
C LYS A 304 13.81 11.82 -4.14
N VAL A 305 13.28 10.65 -3.75
CA VAL A 305 12.43 10.45 -2.57
C VAL A 305 12.86 9.21 -1.79
N GLY A 306 12.51 9.12 -0.52
CA GLY A 306 12.78 7.96 0.32
C GLY A 306 11.64 6.95 0.35
N ALA A 307 10.41 7.40 0.15
CA ALA A 307 9.25 6.54 0.13
C ALA A 307 8.17 7.12 -0.78
N VAL A 308 7.30 6.23 -1.26
CA VAL A 308 6.13 6.59 -2.06
C VAL A 308 4.88 6.11 -1.32
N LEU A 309 3.90 6.99 -1.09
CA LEU A 309 2.55 6.56 -0.72
C LEU A 309 1.68 6.54 -1.96
N TRP A 310 1.06 5.41 -2.22
CA TRP A 310 0.15 5.19 -3.33
C TRP A 310 -1.29 5.33 -2.83
N ALA A 311 -1.95 6.42 -3.22
CA ALA A 311 -3.26 6.84 -2.73
C ALA A 311 -4.25 7.11 -3.89
N THR A 312 -4.19 6.29 -4.93
CA THR A 312 -4.95 6.50 -6.18
C THR A 312 -6.46 6.19 -6.05
N GLY A 313 -6.89 5.64 -4.92
CA GLY A 313 -8.29 5.37 -4.61
C GLY A 313 -8.87 4.19 -5.40
N PHE A 314 -10.14 4.32 -5.80
CA PHE A 314 -10.92 3.23 -6.40
C PHE A 314 -11.67 3.67 -7.65
N LYS A 315 -12.17 2.69 -8.41
CA LYS A 315 -13.23 2.86 -9.42
C LYS A 315 -14.46 2.07 -9.00
N THR A 316 -15.61 2.42 -9.54
CA THR A 316 -16.80 1.56 -9.50
C THR A 316 -16.80 0.65 -10.72
N MET A 317 -17.38 -0.54 -10.61
CA MET A 317 -17.66 -1.34 -11.79
C MET A 317 -18.57 -0.58 -12.76
N ASP A 318 -18.42 -0.86 -14.04
CA ASP A 318 -19.35 -0.38 -15.05
C ASP A 318 -20.64 -1.20 -14.97
N CYS A 319 -21.74 -0.54 -14.59
CA CYS A 319 -23.05 -1.16 -14.48
C CYS A 319 -23.61 -1.63 -15.84
N SER A 320 -23.07 -1.17 -16.97
CA SER A 320 -23.50 -1.60 -18.32
C SER A 320 -23.25 -3.10 -18.56
N GLN A 321 -22.33 -3.70 -17.79
CA GLN A 321 -22.05 -5.13 -17.79
C GLN A 321 -23.22 -5.98 -17.27
N ILE A 322 -24.22 -5.36 -16.65
CA ILE A 322 -25.47 -5.99 -16.19
C ILE A 322 -26.65 -5.33 -16.91
N PRO A 323 -26.85 -5.61 -18.22
CA PRO A 323 -27.83 -4.92 -19.05
C PRO A 323 -29.27 -5.07 -18.54
N GLU A 324 -29.56 -6.12 -17.77
CA GLU A 324 -30.85 -6.35 -17.14
C GLU A 324 -31.26 -5.24 -16.17
N LEU A 325 -30.29 -4.50 -15.62
CA LEU A 325 -30.53 -3.37 -14.71
C LEU A 325 -30.74 -2.03 -15.42
N GLY A 326 -30.65 -1.99 -16.76
CA GLY A 326 -31.04 -0.82 -17.56
C GLY A 326 -30.08 0.37 -17.54
N TYR A 327 -28.91 0.26 -16.90
CA TYR A 327 -27.90 1.32 -16.89
C TYR A 327 -27.41 1.66 -18.31
N GLY A 328 -27.36 2.96 -18.64
CA GLY A 328 -27.04 3.46 -19.98
C GLY A 328 -28.16 3.30 -21.02
N ARG A 329 -29.13 2.40 -20.79
CA ARG A 329 -30.32 2.24 -21.63
C ARG A 329 -31.44 3.21 -21.26
N PHE A 330 -31.60 3.49 -19.95
CA PHE A 330 -32.60 4.41 -19.43
C PHE A 330 -31.92 5.56 -18.70
N LYS A 331 -32.32 6.81 -18.96
CA LYS A 331 -31.63 7.98 -18.40
C LYS A 331 -31.86 8.15 -16.90
N ASP A 332 -33.00 7.70 -16.39
CA ASP A 332 -33.33 7.72 -14.95
C ASP A 332 -32.74 6.54 -14.15
N VAL A 333 -31.77 5.82 -14.73
CA VAL A 333 -30.99 4.78 -14.04
C VAL A 333 -29.58 5.29 -13.81
N TYR A 334 -29.27 5.63 -12.56
CA TYR A 334 -27.99 6.22 -12.16
C TYR A 334 -27.17 5.21 -11.35
N ASN A 335 -25.84 5.25 -11.50
CA ASN A 335 -24.98 4.64 -10.51
C ASN A 335 -24.84 5.55 -9.27
N SER A 336 -24.32 5.00 -8.18
CA SER A 336 -24.22 5.73 -6.91
C SER A 336 -23.41 7.02 -6.99
N LEU A 337 -22.37 7.09 -7.82
CA LEU A 337 -21.54 8.30 -7.95
C LEU A 337 -22.18 9.38 -8.81
N GLU A 338 -22.95 9.01 -9.82
CA GLU A 338 -23.78 9.96 -10.59
C GLU A 338 -24.88 10.53 -9.71
N PHE A 339 -25.49 9.68 -8.86
CA PHE A 339 -26.49 10.15 -7.92
C PHE A 339 -25.89 11.10 -6.87
N GLU A 340 -24.65 10.89 -6.43
CA GLU A 340 -23.94 11.88 -5.59
C GLU A 340 -23.76 13.24 -6.28
N GLU A 341 -23.53 13.25 -7.60
CA GLU A 341 -23.44 14.48 -8.38
C GLU A 341 -24.80 15.19 -8.49
N ILE A 342 -25.90 14.43 -8.60
CA ILE A 342 -27.28 14.97 -8.56
C ILE A 342 -27.57 15.63 -7.21
N LEU A 343 -27.15 15.00 -6.11
CA LEU A 343 -27.37 15.53 -4.76
C LEU A 343 -26.50 16.76 -4.45
N ASN A 344 -25.52 17.08 -5.28
CA ASN A 344 -24.60 18.18 -5.03
C ASN A 344 -25.24 19.54 -5.36
N SER A 345 -25.25 20.44 -4.37
CA SER A 345 -25.80 21.79 -4.52
C SER A 345 -25.08 22.65 -5.56
N GLN A 346 -23.81 22.32 -5.84
CA GLN A 346 -22.98 22.94 -6.87
C GLN A 346 -22.95 22.14 -8.18
N GLY A 347 -23.65 21.00 -8.22
CA GLY A 347 -23.81 20.15 -9.40
C GLY A 347 -24.76 20.75 -10.43
N SER A 348 -24.87 20.09 -11.59
CA SER A 348 -25.73 20.56 -12.70
C SER A 348 -27.22 20.64 -12.34
N THR A 349 -27.66 19.80 -11.40
CA THR A 349 -29.04 19.75 -10.89
C THR A 349 -29.26 20.65 -9.68
N ARG A 350 -28.21 21.30 -9.14
CA ARG A 350 -28.27 22.12 -7.90
C ARG A 350 -28.87 21.40 -6.69
N GLY A 351 -28.72 20.08 -6.62
CA GLY A 351 -29.31 19.25 -5.56
C GLY A 351 -30.78 18.86 -5.80
N GLU A 352 -31.40 19.27 -6.90
CA GLU A 352 -32.77 18.90 -7.24
C GLU A 352 -32.84 17.47 -7.78
N ILE A 353 -33.70 16.65 -7.17
CA ILE A 353 -33.92 15.27 -7.58
C ILE A 353 -35.14 15.26 -8.50
N LEU A 354 -34.88 15.28 -9.81
CA LEU A 354 -35.90 15.26 -10.87
C LEU A 354 -35.68 14.07 -11.79
N THR A 355 -36.75 13.61 -12.43
CA THR A 355 -36.67 12.65 -13.54
C THR A 355 -36.12 13.33 -14.80
N GLU A 356 -35.81 12.56 -15.83
CA GLU A 356 -35.43 13.04 -17.17
C GLU A 356 -36.43 14.06 -17.73
N GLU A 357 -37.72 13.89 -17.41
CA GLU A 357 -38.81 14.78 -17.84
C GLU A 357 -38.96 16.03 -16.97
N GLY A 358 -38.08 16.23 -15.99
CA GLY A 358 -38.12 17.36 -15.06
C GLY A 358 -39.21 17.26 -13.97
N LYS A 359 -39.76 16.06 -13.74
CA LYS A 359 -40.81 15.83 -12.73
C LYS A 359 -40.20 15.39 -11.40
N VAL A 360 -40.87 15.73 -10.31
CA VAL A 360 -40.52 15.23 -8.96
C VAL A 360 -40.88 13.74 -8.87
N PRO A 361 -39.92 12.85 -8.56
CA PRO A 361 -40.18 11.41 -8.51
C PRO A 361 -41.07 11.05 -7.31
N GLN A 362 -42.13 10.31 -7.57
CA GLN A 362 -43.02 9.76 -6.55
C GLN A 362 -42.43 8.49 -5.92
N SER A 363 -41.54 7.80 -6.65
CA SER A 363 -40.96 6.54 -6.22
C SER A 363 -39.51 6.38 -6.70
N ILE A 364 -38.61 5.92 -5.81
CA ILE A 364 -37.19 5.70 -6.10
C ILE A 364 -36.79 4.31 -5.62
N ALA A 365 -36.14 3.54 -6.49
CA ALA A 365 -35.59 2.25 -6.13
C ALA A 365 -34.06 2.29 -5.98
N ILE A 366 -33.54 1.63 -4.95
CA ILE A 366 -32.10 1.53 -4.68
C ILE A 366 -31.69 0.06 -4.69
N ILE A 367 -30.88 -0.34 -5.67
CA ILE A 367 -30.41 -1.72 -5.82
C ILE A 367 -29.01 -1.82 -5.22
N HIS A 368 -28.88 -2.59 -4.14
CA HIS A 368 -27.62 -2.84 -3.46
C HIS A 368 -26.79 -3.89 -4.19
N CYS A 369 -25.52 -4.05 -3.79
CA CYS A 369 -24.65 -5.14 -4.21
C CYS A 369 -24.61 -5.37 -5.73
N VAL A 370 -24.70 -4.32 -6.55
CA VAL A 370 -24.64 -4.44 -8.01
C VAL A 370 -23.23 -4.92 -8.38
N GLY A 371 -23.14 -6.18 -8.82
CA GLY A 371 -21.91 -6.94 -9.08
C GLY A 371 -20.96 -7.17 -7.90
N SER A 372 -21.36 -6.86 -6.65
CA SER A 372 -20.65 -7.32 -5.44
C SER A 372 -21.31 -8.55 -4.85
N LEU A 373 -20.56 -9.35 -4.10
CA LEU A 373 -21.02 -10.64 -3.59
C LEU A 373 -21.57 -11.52 -4.73
N ASP A 374 -20.95 -11.45 -5.90
CA ASP A 374 -21.38 -12.14 -7.12
C ASP A 374 -20.19 -12.82 -7.77
N GLU A 375 -20.21 -14.17 -7.80
CA GLU A 375 -19.15 -15.00 -8.38
C GLU A 375 -18.90 -14.73 -9.88
N LYS A 376 -19.91 -14.23 -10.60
CA LYS A 376 -19.74 -13.85 -12.02
C LYS A 376 -18.92 -12.57 -12.18
N TYR A 377 -18.99 -11.67 -11.20
CA TYR A 377 -18.35 -10.35 -11.24
C TYR A 377 -17.31 -10.25 -10.13
N TYR A 378 -17.67 -9.71 -8.97
CA TYR A 378 -16.78 -9.55 -7.83
C TYR A 378 -17.32 -10.33 -6.62
N PRO A 379 -16.65 -11.44 -6.20
CA PRO A 379 -17.15 -12.32 -5.13
C PRO A 379 -17.03 -11.71 -3.73
N TYR A 380 -16.54 -10.48 -3.60
CA TYR A 380 -16.35 -9.78 -2.34
C TYR A 380 -17.41 -8.69 -2.08
N CYS A 381 -17.58 -8.32 -0.81
CA CYS A 381 -18.40 -7.18 -0.41
C CYS A 381 -17.66 -5.86 -0.64
N SER A 382 -18.35 -4.84 -1.15
CA SER A 382 -17.80 -3.50 -1.34
C SER A 382 -17.87 -2.60 -0.10
N LYS A 383 -18.22 -3.17 1.07
CA LYS A 383 -18.16 -2.62 2.44
C LYS A 383 -18.98 -1.35 2.73
N ILE A 384 -18.97 -0.36 1.86
CA ILE A 384 -19.56 0.97 2.08
C ILE A 384 -20.90 1.17 1.36
N CYS A 385 -21.30 0.24 0.48
CA CYS A 385 -22.49 0.39 -0.35
C CYS A 385 -23.80 0.48 0.45
N CYS A 386 -23.95 -0.34 1.49
CA CYS A 386 -25.10 -0.22 2.37
C CYS A 386 -25.15 1.15 3.06
N GLN A 387 -23.99 1.67 3.50
CA GLN A 387 -23.92 2.94 4.22
C GLN A 387 -24.31 4.13 3.35
N TYR A 388 -23.73 4.26 2.14
CA TYR A 388 -24.11 5.37 1.26
C TYR A 388 -25.55 5.22 0.72
N ALA A 389 -26.06 4.00 0.56
CA ALA A 389 -27.44 3.80 0.12
C ALA A 389 -28.46 4.24 1.19
N PHE A 390 -28.22 3.95 2.47
CA PHE A 390 -29.06 4.48 3.55
C PHE A 390 -28.82 5.98 3.79
N LYS A 391 -27.65 6.51 3.42
CA LYS A 391 -27.45 7.95 3.32
C LYS A 391 -28.36 8.57 2.25
N PHE A 392 -28.43 7.98 1.05
CA PHE A 392 -29.35 8.43 0.00
C PHE A 392 -30.79 8.42 0.48
N ASN A 393 -31.23 7.36 1.14
CA ASN A 393 -32.57 7.30 1.73
C ASN A 393 -32.86 8.53 2.61
N ARG A 394 -31.95 8.83 3.55
CA ARG A 394 -32.13 9.96 4.46
C ARG A 394 -32.11 11.31 3.76
N VAL A 395 -31.24 11.50 2.76
CA VAL A 395 -31.15 12.75 1.99
C VAL A 395 -32.37 12.93 1.08
N ILE A 396 -32.85 11.86 0.44
CA ILE A 396 -34.09 11.85 -0.33
C ILE A 396 -35.24 12.24 0.58
N ARG A 397 -35.41 11.60 1.75
CA ARG A 397 -36.50 11.94 2.69
C ARG A 397 -36.46 13.39 3.18
N GLN A 398 -35.28 14.00 3.29
CA GLN A 398 -35.16 15.42 3.65
C GLN A 398 -35.64 16.36 2.53
N SER A 399 -35.45 15.96 1.28
CA SER A 399 -35.73 16.80 0.11
C SER A 399 -37.13 16.52 -0.47
N LEU A 400 -37.58 15.27 -0.38
CA LEU A 400 -38.81 14.73 -0.93
C LEU A 400 -39.56 13.92 0.17
N PRO A 401 -40.38 14.58 1.02
CA PRO A 401 -40.96 13.97 2.21
C PRO A 401 -42.00 12.85 1.96
N GLU A 402 -42.56 12.75 0.76
CA GLU A 402 -43.63 11.80 0.41
C GLU A 402 -43.20 10.70 -0.57
N THR A 403 -41.99 10.78 -1.14
CA THR A 403 -41.49 9.80 -2.10
C THR A 403 -41.35 8.41 -1.46
N GLU A 404 -41.87 7.38 -2.13
CA GLU A 404 -41.65 5.98 -1.76
C GLU A 404 -40.21 5.58 -2.09
N ILE A 405 -39.49 4.95 -1.15
CA ILE A 405 -38.12 4.50 -1.35
C ILE A 405 -38.06 2.98 -1.19
N ILE A 406 -37.66 2.27 -2.23
CA ILE A 406 -37.61 0.80 -2.23
C ILE A 406 -36.16 0.33 -2.31
N HIS A 407 -35.66 -0.24 -1.22
CA HIS A 407 -34.34 -0.87 -1.18
C HIS A 407 -34.44 -2.33 -1.60
N PHE A 408 -33.73 -2.71 -2.66
CA PHE A 408 -33.46 -4.10 -3.02
C PHE A 408 -32.09 -4.51 -2.46
N ILE A 409 -32.08 -5.39 -1.45
CA ILE A 409 -30.89 -5.75 -0.70
C ILE A 409 -30.59 -7.24 -0.81
N LYS A 410 -29.33 -7.60 -1.04
CA LYS A 410 -28.88 -8.99 -0.89
C LYS A 410 -28.52 -9.30 0.56
N GLU A 411 -27.58 -8.53 1.08
CA GLU A 411 -27.10 -8.56 2.45
C GLU A 411 -26.92 -7.14 2.99
N ILE A 412 -27.06 -6.99 4.31
CA ILE A 412 -26.77 -5.73 5.00
C ILE A 412 -25.41 -5.87 5.69
N THR A 413 -24.43 -5.08 5.24
CA THR A 413 -23.09 -5.03 5.85
C THR A 413 -22.82 -3.63 6.37
N LEU A 414 -22.90 -3.46 7.70
CA LEU A 414 -22.72 -2.17 8.39
C LEU A 414 -21.66 -2.32 9.52
N PRO A 415 -20.38 -2.51 9.16
CA PRO A 415 -19.33 -2.87 10.11
C PRO A 415 -18.72 -1.61 10.74
N ASP A 416 -19.46 -0.91 11.60
CA ASP A 416 -18.99 0.22 12.40
C ASP A 416 -20.02 0.56 13.49
N LYS A 417 -19.59 1.22 14.57
CA LYS A 417 -20.50 1.62 15.67
C LYS A 417 -21.68 2.47 15.21
N ASP A 418 -21.42 3.37 14.26
CA ASP A 418 -22.39 4.36 13.79
C ASP A 418 -23.04 3.97 12.44
N ALA A 419 -22.57 2.90 11.80
CA ALA A 419 -23.03 2.52 10.45
C ALA A 419 -24.49 2.07 10.43
N SER A 420 -25.02 1.55 11.54
CA SER A 420 -26.41 1.11 11.65
C SER A 420 -27.42 2.25 11.82
N ARG A 421 -26.97 3.47 12.15
CA ARG A 421 -27.86 4.58 12.49
C ARG A 421 -28.78 4.97 11.34
N LEU A 422 -28.23 5.16 10.15
CA LEU A 422 -29.02 5.52 8.95
C LEU A 422 -29.93 4.37 8.51
N TYR A 423 -29.49 3.13 8.70
CA TYR A 423 -30.34 1.95 8.45
C TYR A 423 -31.56 1.91 9.37
N PHE A 424 -31.38 2.09 10.68
CA PHE A 424 -32.52 2.09 11.62
C PHE A 424 -33.48 3.25 11.38
N GLN A 425 -32.99 4.40 10.89
CA GLN A 425 -33.86 5.49 10.43
C GLN A 425 -34.68 5.07 9.21
N ALA A 426 -34.06 4.44 8.22
CA ALA A 426 -34.74 3.94 7.02
C ALA A 426 -35.78 2.85 7.37
N VAL A 427 -35.51 1.97 8.33
CA VAL A 427 -36.48 0.93 8.77
C VAL A 427 -37.71 1.52 9.45
N LYS A 428 -37.57 2.66 10.15
CA LYS A 428 -38.67 3.34 10.84
C LYS A 428 -39.47 4.29 9.94
N ASP A 429 -38.98 4.55 8.73
CA ASP A 429 -39.63 5.43 7.77
C ASP A 429 -40.82 4.69 7.11
N PRO A 430 -42.07 5.17 7.30
CA PRO A 430 -43.26 4.49 6.76
C PRO A 430 -43.30 4.44 5.23
N PHE A 431 -42.56 5.32 4.55
CA PHE A 431 -42.47 5.38 3.09
C PHE A 431 -41.23 4.64 2.54
N THR A 432 -40.46 3.97 3.40
CA THR A 432 -39.34 3.14 3.00
C THR A 432 -39.69 1.66 3.09
N ARG A 433 -39.38 0.93 2.03
CA ARG A 433 -39.53 -0.54 1.98
C ARG A 433 -38.19 -1.18 1.73
N ILE A 434 -37.93 -2.28 2.43
CA ILE A 434 -36.71 -3.07 2.27
C ILE A 434 -37.10 -4.47 1.81
N ILE A 435 -36.63 -4.85 0.63
CA ILE A 435 -36.94 -6.12 -0.03
C ILE A 435 -35.64 -6.88 -0.21
N ARG A 436 -35.60 -8.12 0.30
CA ARG A 436 -34.42 -8.98 0.17
C ARG A 436 -34.49 -9.84 -1.10
N TYR A 437 -33.42 -9.85 -1.88
CA TYR A 437 -33.22 -10.73 -3.04
C TYR A 437 -32.03 -11.68 -2.80
N GLN A 438 -31.94 -12.81 -3.51
CA GLN A 438 -30.82 -13.76 -3.36
C GLN A 438 -29.79 -13.61 -4.48
N SER A 439 -30.26 -13.44 -5.71
CA SER A 439 -29.42 -13.22 -6.89
C SER A 439 -29.86 -12.00 -7.68
N LEU A 440 -28.90 -11.25 -8.25
CA LEU A 440 -29.20 -10.15 -9.17
C LEU A 440 -30.00 -10.62 -10.39
N LYS A 441 -29.92 -11.91 -10.76
CA LYS A 441 -30.72 -12.51 -11.83
C LYS A 441 -32.23 -12.43 -11.58
N GLU A 442 -32.64 -12.23 -10.33
CA GLU A 442 -34.06 -12.06 -9.96
C GLU A 442 -34.58 -10.65 -10.25
N LEU A 443 -33.70 -9.69 -10.55
CA LEU A 443 -34.04 -8.28 -10.78
C LEU A 443 -33.86 -7.92 -12.25
N ARG A 444 -34.87 -7.26 -12.81
CA ARG A 444 -34.81 -6.68 -14.15
C ARG A 444 -35.52 -5.33 -14.17
N VAL A 445 -34.89 -4.34 -14.78
CA VAL A 445 -35.46 -3.01 -14.99
C VAL A 445 -36.01 -2.94 -16.41
N GLU A 446 -37.29 -2.60 -16.54
CA GLU A 446 -37.96 -2.33 -17.80
C GLU A 446 -38.57 -0.93 -17.79
N LYS A 447 -38.87 -0.39 -18.98
CA LYS A 447 -39.59 0.88 -19.12
C LYS A 447 -40.90 0.61 -19.85
N GLN A 448 -42.01 0.95 -19.20
CA GLN A 448 -43.33 1.02 -19.82
C GLN A 448 -43.70 2.50 -19.93
N ASN A 449 -44.67 2.99 -19.14
CA ASN A 449 -44.91 4.42 -18.95
C ASN A 449 -43.96 5.05 -17.92
N SER A 450 -43.52 4.26 -16.92
CA SER A 450 -42.45 4.59 -15.97
C SER A 450 -41.48 3.40 -15.87
N LEU A 451 -40.38 3.54 -15.12
CA LEU A 451 -39.49 2.42 -14.85
C LEU A 451 -40.20 1.40 -13.96
N VAL A 452 -39.95 0.12 -14.18
CA VAL A 452 -40.51 -0.96 -13.37
C VAL A 452 -39.40 -1.95 -13.05
N ILE A 453 -39.23 -2.26 -11.77
CA ILE A 453 -38.40 -3.39 -11.32
C ILE A 453 -39.27 -4.64 -11.26
N LEU A 454 -38.89 -5.64 -12.05
CA LEU A 454 -39.44 -6.99 -11.97
C LEU A 454 -38.66 -7.77 -10.92
N PHE A 455 -39.35 -8.31 -9.92
CA PHE A 455 -38.79 -9.18 -8.89
C PHE A 455 -39.76 -10.29 -8.51
N LYS A 456 -39.37 -11.57 -8.71
CA LYS A 456 -40.20 -12.75 -8.43
C LYS A 456 -41.65 -12.62 -8.96
N GLN A 457 -41.79 -12.26 -10.23
CA GLN A 457 -43.08 -12.03 -10.92
C GLN A 457 -43.91 -10.85 -10.42
N LYS A 458 -43.45 -10.11 -9.40
CA LYS A 458 -44.06 -8.86 -8.94
C LYS A 458 -43.42 -7.67 -9.66
N LYS A 459 -44.24 -6.65 -9.89
CA LYS A 459 -43.84 -5.38 -10.51
C LYS A 459 -43.75 -4.31 -9.43
N PHE A 460 -42.64 -3.58 -9.41
CA PHE A 460 -42.42 -2.44 -8.53
C PHE A 460 -42.17 -1.21 -9.41
N PRO A 461 -43.21 -0.40 -9.69
CA PRO A 461 -43.04 0.86 -10.39
C PRO A 461 -42.08 1.79 -9.64
N CYS A 462 -41.24 2.50 -10.38
CA CYS A 462 -40.30 3.49 -9.87
C CYS A 462 -40.06 4.57 -10.93
N ASP A 463 -39.73 5.78 -10.50
CA ASP A 463 -39.40 6.89 -11.39
C ASP A 463 -37.88 6.99 -11.61
N ILE A 464 -37.10 6.67 -10.58
CA ILE A 464 -35.63 6.64 -10.61
C ILE A 464 -35.11 5.32 -10.04
N VAL A 465 -34.05 4.79 -10.62
CA VAL A 465 -33.30 3.64 -10.09
C VAL A 465 -31.86 4.05 -9.78
N ILE A 466 -31.40 3.75 -8.58
CA ILE A 466 -30.03 3.99 -8.12
C ILE A 466 -29.33 2.65 -7.95
N LEU A 467 -28.25 2.43 -8.70
CA LEU A 467 -27.43 1.23 -8.66
C LEU A 467 -26.25 1.44 -7.72
N CYS A 468 -25.99 0.47 -6.84
CA CYS A 468 -24.85 0.47 -5.92
C CYS A 468 -23.75 -0.47 -6.41
N PRO A 469 -22.90 -0.03 -7.37
CA PRO A 469 -21.88 -0.88 -8.01
C PRO A 469 -20.79 -1.35 -7.05
N ALA A 470 -20.17 -2.47 -7.40
CA ALA A 470 -18.94 -2.93 -6.80
C ALA A 470 -17.83 -1.88 -6.89
N ILE A 471 -17.05 -1.78 -5.81
CA ILE A 471 -15.86 -0.96 -5.71
C ILE A 471 -14.67 -1.83 -6.10
N ILE A 472 -13.96 -1.40 -7.13
CA ILE A 472 -12.81 -2.08 -7.70
C ILE A 472 -11.55 -1.27 -7.41
N SER A 473 -10.49 -1.96 -6.99
CA SER A 473 -9.17 -1.32 -6.95
C SER A 473 -8.71 -1.00 -8.37
N LEU A 474 -7.99 0.10 -8.53
CA LEU A 474 -7.40 0.46 -9.81
C LEU A 474 -6.36 -0.60 -10.22
N LYS A 475 -6.50 -1.17 -11.42
CA LYS A 475 -5.51 -2.10 -12.00
C LYS A 475 -4.09 -1.51 -12.10
N GLU A 476 -3.96 -0.19 -12.02
CA GLU A 476 -2.69 0.54 -11.84
C GLU A 476 -2.18 0.35 -10.40
N SER A 477 -1.86 -0.91 -10.06
CA SER A 477 -1.06 -1.21 -8.88
C SER A 477 0.35 -0.64 -9.08
N PRO A 478 1.02 -0.15 -8.02
CA PRO A 478 2.42 0.21 -8.14
C PRO A 478 3.23 -1.00 -8.63
N PRO A 479 4.40 -0.79 -9.25
CA PRO A 479 5.26 -1.90 -9.65
C PRO A 479 5.52 -2.78 -8.43
N ALA A 480 5.04 -4.03 -8.45
CA ALA A 480 5.08 -4.95 -7.31
C ALA A 480 6.51 -5.25 -6.81
N GLU A 481 7.51 -4.89 -7.61
CA GLU A 481 8.92 -5.18 -7.41
C GLU A 481 9.67 -4.13 -6.58
N ILE A 482 9.09 -2.95 -6.30
CA ILE A 482 9.83 -1.83 -5.69
C ILE A 482 9.57 -1.75 -4.18
N SER A 483 10.60 -2.07 -3.41
CA SER A 483 10.63 -1.81 -1.97
C SER A 483 10.48 -0.31 -1.68
N GLY A 484 9.66 0.05 -0.68
CA GLY A 484 9.45 1.43 -0.25
C GLY A 484 8.24 2.14 -0.87
N VAL A 485 7.36 1.40 -1.53
CA VAL A 485 6.02 1.84 -1.92
C VAL A 485 4.99 1.34 -0.90
N PHE A 486 4.19 2.26 -0.37
CA PHE A 486 3.17 1.99 0.65
C PHE A 486 1.80 2.31 0.07
N LEU A 487 0.91 1.33 -0.01
CA LEU A 487 -0.48 1.59 -0.37
C LEU A 487 -1.16 2.38 0.75
N THR A 488 -2.11 3.26 0.41
CA THR A 488 -2.98 3.88 1.42
C THR A 488 -4.36 4.26 0.92
N GLY A 489 -5.35 4.15 1.81
CA GLY A 489 -6.75 4.41 1.52
C GLY A 489 -7.37 3.36 0.61
N SER A 490 -8.39 3.77 -0.13
CA SER A 490 -9.29 2.87 -0.86
C SER A 490 -8.69 2.15 -2.06
N VAL A 491 -7.39 2.34 -2.34
CA VAL A 491 -6.66 1.49 -3.29
C VAL A 491 -6.38 0.09 -2.73
N LYS A 492 -6.31 -0.04 -1.38
CA LYS A 492 -6.11 -1.33 -0.71
C LYS A 492 -7.36 -2.21 -0.77
N GLU A 493 -8.48 -1.59 -0.43
CA GLU A 493 -9.79 -2.22 -0.28
C GLU A 493 -10.86 -1.11 -0.21
N PRO A 494 -12.14 -1.43 -0.38
CA PRO A 494 -13.21 -0.48 -0.13
C PRO A 494 -13.16 0.06 1.32
N MET A 495 -13.14 1.38 1.48
CA MET A 495 -13.03 2.05 2.77
C MET A 495 -13.97 3.24 2.88
N THR A 496 -14.45 3.53 4.09
CA THR A 496 -15.10 4.80 4.39
C THR A 496 -14.06 5.95 4.36
N ILE A 497 -14.53 7.20 4.40
CA ILE A 497 -13.63 8.37 4.51
C ILE A 497 -12.81 8.31 5.81
N LYS A 498 -13.45 7.96 6.93
CA LYS A 498 -12.80 7.86 8.25
C LYS A 498 -11.74 6.76 8.26
N GLU A 499 -12.03 5.60 7.67
CA GLU A 499 -11.08 4.51 7.52
C GLU A 499 -9.90 4.91 6.63
N SER A 500 -10.18 5.57 5.49
CA SER A 500 -9.14 6.06 4.58
C SER A 500 -8.20 7.06 5.24
N ILE A 501 -8.73 7.96 6.08
CA ILE A 501 -7.95 8.91 6.89
C ILE A 501 -7.10 8.16 7.93
N THR A 502 -7.69 7.19 8.62
CA THR A 502 -7.03 6.41 9.68
C THR A 502 -5.87 5.60 9.10
N ASP A 503 -6.11 4.93 7.96
CA ASP A 503 -5.07 4.20 7.24
C ASP A 503 -3.95 5.11 6.77
N ALA A 504 -4.26 6.28 6.20
CA ALA A 504 -3.26 7.27 5.79
C ALA A 504 -2.36 7.69 6.95
N VAL A 505 -2.93 8.00 8.11
CA VAL A 505 -2.16 8.36 9.30
C VAL A 505 -1.30 7.19 9.79
N ALA A 506 -1.82 5.96 9.74
CA ALA A 506 -1.05 4.76 10.11
C ALA A 506 0.16 4.53 9.19
N GLN A 507 -0.02 4.67 7.87
CA GLN A 507 1.08 4.55 6.90
C GLN A 507 2.12 5.66 7.07
N VAL A 508 1.67 6.89 7.35
CA VAL A 508 2.57 8.00 7.67
C VAL A 508 3.38 7.70 8.94
N GLY A 509 2.73 7.19 10.00
CA GLY A 509 3.42 6.79 11.23
C GLY A 509 4.49 5.73 10.98
N HIS A 510 4.16 4.72 10.18
CA HIS A 510 5.10 3.69 9.78
C HIS A 510 6.31 4.27 9.03
N ILE A 511 6.07 5.12 8.02
CA ILE A 511 7.15 5.76 7.24
C ILE A 511 8.01 6.66 8.11
N LEU A 512 7.42 7.46 9.00
CA LEU A 512 8.18 8.32 9.91
C LEU A 512 9.06 7.51 10.87
N SER A 513 8.58 6.34 11.32
CA SER A 513 9.32 5.45 12.23
C SER A 513 10.46 4.68 11.55
N THR A 514 10.33 4.41 10.24
CA THR A 514 11.28 3.57 9.49
C THR A 514 12.25 4.38 8.64
N LEU A 515 11.78 5.47 8.00
CA LEU A 515 12.58 6.38 7.18
C LEU A 515 13.32 7.40 8.07
N THR A 516 14.19 6.88 8.92
CA THR A 516 15.08 7.63 9.82
C THR A 516 16.43 7.89 9.13
N GLY A 517 17.35 8.65 9.74
CA GLY A 517 18.55 9.20 9.06
C GLY A 517 19.42 8.23 8.25
N TYR A 518 19.34 6.93 8.52
CA TYR A 518 19.97 5.87 7.73
C TYR A 518 19.12 4.60 7.76
N ILE A 519 19.20 3.79 6.70
CA ILE A 519 18.70 2.41 6.72
C ILE A 519 19.84 1.48 7.13
N LYS A 520 19.53 0.57 8.04
CA LYS A 520 20.41 -0.52 8.43
C LYS A 520 20.06 -1.73 7.58
N LYS A 521 21.02 -2.22 6.82
CA LYS A 521 20.88 -3.47 6.08
C LYS A 521 21.73 -4.56 6.72
N GLU A 522 21.22 -5.77 6.66
CA GLU A 522 22.04 -6.95 6.94
C GLU A 522 23.25 -6.98 6.01
N PRO A 523 24.40 -7.47 6.48
CA PRO A 523 25.66 -7.40 5.76
C PRO A 523 25.82 -8.46 4.67
N PHE A 524 24.80 -9.27 4.39
CA PHE A 524 24.84 -10.33 3.38
C PHE A 524 24.75 -9.71 1.99
N ILE A 525 25.83 -9.10 1.52
CA ILE A 525 25.91 -8.38 0.25
C ILE A 525 26.85 -9.13 -0.68
N ALA A 526 26.43 -9.27 -1.94
CA ALA A 526 27.28 -9.84 -2.97
C ALA A 526 28.41 -8.86 -3.34
N LYS A 527 29.61 -9.37 -3.59
CA LYS A 527 30.81 -8.61 -3.96
C LYS A 527 31.45 -9.21 -5.20
N ILE A 528 31.99 -8.35 -6.06
CA ILE A 528 32.67 -8.74 -7.29
C ILE A 528 34.17 -8.58 -7.09
N ASP A 529 34.92 -9.66 -7.31
CA ASP A 529 36.36 -9.66 -7.55
C ASP A 529 36.60 -9.25 -9.02
N TYR A 530 37.02 -8.01 -9.23
CA TYR A 530 37.20 -7.45 -10.57
C TYR A 530 38.40 -8.06 -11.32
N ASP A 531 39.34 -8.71 -10.63
CA ASP A 531 40.48 -9.36 -11.27
C ASP A 531 40.06 -10.69 -11.92
N ARG A 532 38.99 -11.31 -11.42
CA ARG A 532 38.40 -12.54 -11.99
C ARG A 532 37.18 -12.27 -12.88
N CYS A 533 36.67 -11.04 -12.87
CA CYS A 533 35.45 -10.71 -13.59
C CYS A 533 35.71 -10.49 -15.09
N VAL A 534 35.15 -11.35 -15.93
CA VAL A 534 35.21 -11.22 -17.39
C VAL A 534 34.10 -10.33 -17.99
N SER A 535 33.33 -9.64 -17.15
CA SER A 535 32.26 -8.71 -17.55
C SER A 535 31.20 -9.28 -18.52
N CYS A 536 30.88 -10.59 -18.41
CA CYS A 536 29.91 -11.28 -19.27
C CYS A 536 28.44 -10.84 -19.11
N GLY A 537 28.10 -10.05 -18.08
CA GLY A 537 26.74 -9.53 -17.86
C GLY A 537 25.69 -10.52 -17.31
N ILE A 538 26.01 -11.81 -17.18
CA ILE A 538 25.04 -12.83 -16.68
C ILE A 538 24.43 -12.45 -15.34
N CYS A 539 25.24 -11.95 -14.41
CA CYS A 539 24.78 -11.54 -13.07
C CYS A 539 23.71 -10.43 -13.11
N VAL A 540 23.78 -9.52 -14.09
CA VAL A 540 22.83 -8.42 -14.26
C VAL A 540 21.43 -8.97 -14.56
N ASN A 541 21.34 -9.90 -15.52
CA ASN A 541 20.08 -10.50 -15.95
C ASN A 541 19.48 -11.45 -14.91
N GLN A 542 20.32 -12.07 -14.09
CA GLN A 542 19.88 -13.05 -13.08
C GLN A 542 19.45 -12.42 -11.75
N CYS A 543 19.69 -11.13 -11.53
CA CYS A 543 19.36 -10.50 -10.25
C CYS A 543 17.84 -10.21 -10.14
N PRO A 544 17.08 -10.93 -9.29
CA PRO A 544 15.64 -10.73 -9.19
C PRO A 544 15.26 -9.36 -8.59
N TYR A 545 16.21 -8.71 -7.91
CA TYR A 545 16.04 -7.40 -7.29
C TYR A 545 16.58 -6.25 -8.14
N LYS A 546 17.14 -6.54 -9.33
CA LYS A 546 17.81 -5.54 -10.19
C LYS A 546 18.89 -4.74 -9.44
N ALA A 547 19.61 -5.42 -8.55
CA ALA A 547 20.66 -4.83 -7.70
C ALA A 547 22.01 -4.69 -8.40
N ILE A 548 22.13 -5.05 -9.68
CA ILE A 548 23.39 -5.04 -10.42
C ILE A 548 23.20 -4.19 -11.68
N GLU A 549 24.03 -3.18 -11.83
CA GLU A 549 24.06 -2.29 -13.00
C GLU A 549 25.37 -2.44 -13.77
N ILE A 550 25.43 -1.91 -14.99
CA ILE A 550 26.67 -1.82 -15.76
C ILE A 550 27.19 -0.40 -15.65
N GLU A 551 28.36 -0.22 -15.05
CA GLU A 551 29.08 1.06 -14.97
C GLU A 551 30.43 0.88 -15.67
N ILE A 552 30.70 1.67 -16.72
CA ILE A 552 31.96 1.63 -17.50
C ILE A 552 32.27 0.19 -17.96
N ASN A 553 31.31 -0.48 -18.61
CA ASN A 553 31.40 -1.87 -19.09
C ASN A 553 31.71 -2.93 -18.02
N LYS A 554 31.60 -2.60 -16.72
CA LYS A 554 31.77 -3.56 -15.64
C LYS A 554 30.48 -3.67 -14.81
N PRO A 555 30.09 -4.88 -14.38
CA PRO A 555 28.97 -5.03 -13.47
C PRO A 555 29.32 -4.40 -12.11
N LYS A 556 28.37 -3.69 -11.51
CA LYS A 556 28.47 -3.07 -10.19
C LYS A 556 27.26 -3.42 -9.35
N ILE A 557 27.51 -3.86 -8.11
CA ILE A 557 26.46 -4.22 -7.17
C ILE A 557 26.06 -2.99 -6.38
N LEU A 558 24.79 -2.60 -6.52
CA LEU A 558 24.12 -1.62 -5.69
C LEU A 558 23.81 -2.28 -4.33
N GLU A 559 24.75 -2.19 -3.41
CA GLU A 559 24.70 -2.88 -2.10
C GLU A 559 23.38 -2.68 -1.35
N ILE A 560 22.83 -1.48 -1.47
CA ILE A 560 21.60 -1.10 -0.80
C ILE A 560 20.34 -1.80 -1.36
N ILE A 561 20.39 -2.26 -2.62
CA ILE A 561 19.34 -3.06 -3.28
C ILE A 561 19.58 -4.56 -3.06
N CYS A 562 20.84 -4.98 -2.95
CA CYS A 562 21.19 -6.40 -2.86
C CYS A 562 20.60 -7.06 -1.61
N GLU A 563 19.59 -7.91 -1.76
CA GLU A 563 18.95 -8.66 -0.66
C GLU A 563 19.75 -9.91 -0.23
N GLY A 564 20.95 -10.12 -0.77
CA GLY A 564 21.81 -11.23 -0.33
C GLY A 564 21.34 -12.63 -0.72
N CYS A 565 20.50 -12.76 -1.76
CA CYS A 565 19.94 -14.07 -2.16
C CYS A 565 20.96 -15.07 -2.74
N GLY A 566 22.14 -14.63 -3.16
CA GLY A 566 23.18 -15.50 -3.73
C GLY A 566 22.97 -15.96 -5.18
N VAL A 567 21.87 -15.58 -5.86
CA VAL A 567 21.60 -16.00 -7.26
C VAL A 567 22.74 -15.63 -8.21
N CYS A 568 23.25 -14.40 -8.11
CA CYS A 568 24.39 -13.95 -8.94
C CYS A 568 25.70 -14.67 -8.63
N VAL A 569 25.89 -15.15 -7.39
CA VAL A 569 27.06 -15.95 -6.99
C VAL A 569 27.03 -17.29 -7.70
N ALA A 570 25.90 -18.00 -7.59
CA ALA A 570 25.72 -19.29 -8.24
C ALA A 570 25.79 -19.21 -9.78
N ALA A 571 25.32 -18.10 -10.36
CA ALA A 571 25.31 -17.90 -11.81
C ALA A 571 26.65 -17.42 -12.40
N CYS A 572 27.63 -17.00 -11.60
CA CYS A 572 28.87 -16.42 -12.11
C CYS A 572 29.82 -17.51 -12.65
N PRO A 573 30.05 -17.61 -13.98
CA PRO A 573 30.87 -18.68 -14.54
C PRO A 573 32.36 -18.54 -14.15
N SER A 574 32.85 -17.31 -13.97
CA SER A 574 34.23 -17.07 -13.56
C SER A 574 34.43 -17.14 -12.04
N LYS A 575 33.39 -17.46 -11.27
CA LYS A 575 33.41 -17.48 -9.79
C LYS A 575 33.98 -16.19 -9.19
N ALA A 576 33.73 -15.06 -9.86
CA ALA A 576 34.20 -13.74 -9.46
C ALA A 576 33.29 -13.09 -8.41
N ILE A 577 32.08 -13.62 -8.18
CA ILE A 577 31.13 -13.04 -7.23
C ILE A 577 31.09 -13.90 -5.97
N THR A 578 31.18 -13.27 -4.80
CA THR A 578 31.04 -13.92 -3.48
C THR A 578 29.92 -13.25 -2.68
N LEU A 579 29.33 -13.95 -1.72
CA LEU A 579 28.34 -13.40 -0.80
C LEU A 579 28.95 -13.29 0.61
N ASP A 580 28.98 -12.07 1.17
CA ASP A 580 29.45 -11.87 2.54
C ASP A 580 28.66 -12.78 3.50
N GLY A 581 29.37 -13.56 4.33
CA GLY A 581 28.79 -14.50 5.32
C GLY A 581 28.32 -15.84 4.78
N TYR A 582 28.44 -16.04 3.46
CA TYR A 582 28.15 -17.27 2.71
C TYR A 582 29.16 -17.50 1.58
N SER A 583 30.44 -17.31 1.88
CA SER A 583 31.53 -17.61 0.95
C SER A 583 31.67 -19.11 0.71
N ASP A 584 32.25 -19.49 -0.42
CA ASP A 584 32.54 -20.88 -0.77
C ASP A 584 33.38 -21.58 0.32
N GLU A 585 34.36 -20.88 0.89
CA GLU A 585 35.21 -21.41 1.96
C GLU A 585 34.43 -21.75 3.23
N GLU A 586 33.49 -20.88 3.64
CA GLU A 586 32.61 -21.13 4.79
C GLU A 586 31.67 -22.30 4.52
N ILE A 587 31.05 -22.38 3.35
CA ILE A 587 30.12 -23.44 2.97
C ILE A 587 30.84 -24.79 2.85
N LEU A 588 31.98 -24.83 2.16
CA LEU A 588 32.77 -26.05 2.01
C LEU A 588 33.32 -26.55 3.34
N SER A 589 33.69 -25.64 4.27
CA SER A 589 34.11 -26.03 5.63
C SER A 589 32.95 -26.61 6.45
N GLU A 590 31.73 -26.09 6.26
CA GLU A 590 30.53 -26.65 6.87
C GLU A 590 30.26 -28.08 6.35
N ILE A 591 30.29 -28.27 5.03
CA ILE A 591 30.14 -29.59 4.39
C ILE A 591 31.24 -30.54 4.85
N GLY A 592 32.50 -30.10 4.86
CA GLY A 592 33.63 -30.89 5.34
C GLY A 592 33.42 -31.39 6.76
N GLY A 593 32.92 -30.52 7.66
CA GLY A 593 32.60 -30.93 9.03
C GLY A 593 31.50 -31.98 9.15
N ILE A 594 30.57 -32.06 8.19
CA ILE A 594 29.58 -33.15 8.10
C ILE A 594 30.27 -34.43 7.61
N LEU A 595 31.08 -34.34 6.56
CA LEU A 595 31.70 -35.50 5.91
C LEU A 595 32.79 -36.17 6.76
N ASP A 596 33.53 -35.38 7.54
CA ASP A 596 34.56 -35.90 8.44
C ASP A 596 33.97 -36.84 9.51
N GLU A 597 32.73 -36.58 9.95
CA GLU A 597 32.03 -37.44 10.92
C GLU A 597 31.44 -38.71 10.30
N ILE A 598 31.08 -38.67 9.00
CA ILE A 598 30.60 -39.88 8.31
C ILE A 598 31.74 -40.88 8.09
N LYS A 599 32.98 -40.40 7.99
CA LYS A 599 34.18 -41.23 7.76
C LYS A 599 34.81 -41.79 9.05
N SER A 600 34.49 -41.19 10.21
CA SER A 600 34.97 -41.59 11.54
C SER A 600 34.00 -42.52 12.23
#